data_AF-A0A387HBV5-F1
#
_entry.id   AF-A0A387HBV5-F1
#
_cell.length_a   1.000
_cell.length_b   1.000
_cell.length_c   1.000
_cell.angle_alpha   90.00
_cell.angle_beta   90.00
_cell.angle_gamma   90.00
#
_symmetry.space_group_name_H-M   'P 1'
#
loop_
_entity.id
_entity.type
_entity.pdbx_description
1 polymer ?
#
loop_
_entity_poly.entity_id
_entity_poly.type
_entity_poly.pdbx_seq_one_letter_code
_entity_poly.pdbx_strand_id
1 'polypeptide(L)' 'MALTDKDPHNLRETLRVIRLSAQATKRQGRGKSTKRINNEIDRIRETAQAREDARRKPNHR' A
#
# COMPACT_ATOMS: atom_id res chain seq x y z
N MET A 1 -14.92 -0.29 -3.26
CA MET A 1 -13.50 0.11 -3.41
C MET A 1 -13.39 0.92 -4.69
N ALA A 2 -13.55 2.23 -4.61
CA ALA A 2 -13.50 3.10 -5.78
C ALA A 2 -12.02 3.39 -6.09
N LEU A 3 -11.53 2.87 -7.21
CA LEU A 3 -10.13 3.00 -7.64
C LEU A 3 -9.77 4.40 -8.19
N THR A 4 -10.70 5.36 -8.23
CA THR A 4 -10.45 6.58 -9.02
C THR A 4 -10.86 7.93 -8.40
N ASP A 5 -11.74 8.05 -7.40
CA ASP A 5 -12.33 9.38 -7.13
C ASP A 5 -11.85 10.15 -5.88
N LYS A 6 -11.07 9.55 -4.96
CA LYS A 6 -10.61 10.27 -3.76
C LYS A 6 -9.15 9.99 -3.44
N ASP A 7 -8.36 11.04 -3.62
CA ASP A 7 -7.00 11.24 -3.11
C ASP A 7 -5.84 10.75 -4.01
N PRO A 8 -5.04 11.68 -4.60
CA PRO A 8 -3.90 11.33 -5.44
C PRO A 8 -2.79 10.59 -4.69
N HIS A 9 -2.74 10.65 -3.35
CA HIS A 9 -1.80 9.83 -2.58
C HIS A 9 -2.21 8.36 -2.59
N ASN A 10 -3.52 8.06 -2.53
CA ASN A 10 -4.03 6.70 -2.50
C ASN A 10 -3.77 5.96 -3.84
N LEU A 11 -3.90 6.67 -4.96
CA LEU A 11 -3.57 6.13 -6.29
C LEU A 11 -2.07 5.85 -6.44
N ARG A 12 -1.20 6.79 -6.00
CA ARG A 12 0.26 6.61 -6.03
C ARG A 12 0.70 5.44 -5.14
N GLU A 13 0.10 5.29 -3.98
CA GLU A 13 0.37 4.17 -3.06
C GLU A 13 -0.10 2.84 -3.65
N THR A 14 -1.27 2.80 -4.27
CA THR A 14 -1.77 1.61 -4.98
C THR A 14 -0.84 1.20 -6.12
N LEU A 15 -0.43 2.16 -6.96
CA LEU A 15 0.54 1.89 -8.04
C LEU A 15 1.88 1.39 -7.50
N ARG A 16 2.34 1.92 -6.36
CA ARG A 16 3.57 1.48 -5.71
C ARG A 16 3.46 0.05 -5.19
N VAL A 17 2.34 -0.32 -4.56
CA VAL A 17 2.08 -1.70 -4.13
C VAL A 17 2.05 -2.65 -5.32
N ILE A 18 1.36 -2.30 -6.41
CA ILE A 18 1.31 -3.13 -7.63
C ILE A 18 2.72 -3.35 -8.19
N ARG A 19 3.53 -2.30 -8.28
CA ARG A 19 4.92 -2.39 -8.74
C ARG A 19 5.78 -3.28 -7.83
N LEU A 20 5.65 -3.14 -6.51
CA LEU A 20 6.38 -3.94 -5.53
C LEU A 20 5.97 -5.41 -5.61
N SER A 21 4.68 -5.71 -5.71
CA SER A 21 4.17 -7.08 -5.91
C SER A 21 4.72 -7.72 -7.19
N ALA A 22 4.73 -6.99 -8.31
CA ALA A 22 5.32 -7.48 -9.55
C ALA A 22 6.83 -7.77 -9.40
N GLN A 23 7.55 -6.94 -8.65
CA GLN A 23 8.96 -7.16 -8.36
C GLN A 23 9.19 -8.36 -7.43
N ALA A 24 8.33 -8.56 -6.42
CA ALA A 24 8.37 -9.72 -5.53
C ALA A 24 8.20 -11.01 -6.31
N THR A 25 7.18 -11.09 -7.19
CA THR A 25 6.94 -12.26 -8.05
C THR A 25 8.17 -12.59 -8.90
N LYS A 26 8.80 -11.58 -9.52
CA LYS A 26 10.04 -11.79 -10.30
C LYS A 26 11.21 -12.27 -9.45
N ARG A 27 11.33 -11.82 -8.18
CA ARG A 27 12.39 -12.28 -7.27
C ARG A 27 12.14 -13.69 -6.75
N GLN A 28 10.89 -14.01 -6.43
CA GLN A 28 10.48 -15.32 -5.97
C GLN A 28 10.73 -16.38 -7.05
N GLY A 29 10.42 -16.10 -8.32
CA GLY A 29 10.76 -16.98 -9.44
C GLY A 29 12.28 -17.18 -9.67
N ARG A 30 13.12 -16.31 -9.09
CA ARG A 30 14.58 -16.44 -9.09
C ARG A 30 15.13 -17.04 -7.78
N GLY A 31 14.27 -17.52 -6.88
CA GLY A 31 14.65 -18.02 -5.55
C GLY A 31 15.23 -16.96 -4.61
N LYS A 32 15.05 -15.66 -4.91
CA LYS A 32 15.59 -14.56 -4.10
C LYS A 32 14.60 -14.16 -3.01
N SER A 33 15.14 -13.79 -1.85
CA SER A 33 14.33 -13.26 -0.75
C SER A 33 13.49 -12.05 -1.18
N THR A 34 12.21 -12.10 -0.81
CA THR A 34 11.19 -11.05 -1.00
C THR A 34 10.90 -10.29 0.30
N LYS A 35 11.56 -10.63 1.41
CA LYS A 35 11.30 -10.07 2.76
C LYS A 35 11.29 -8.54 2.78
N ARG A 36 12.27 -7.90 2.11
CA ARG A 36 12.35 -6.43 2.06
C ARG A 36 11.18 -5.80 1.29
N ILE A 37 10.70 -6.46 0.24
CA ILE A 37 9.59 -5.96 -0.58
C ILE A 37 8.27 -6.08 0.20
N ASN A 38 8.06 -7.21 0.88
CA ASN A 38 6.88 -7.42 1.72
C ASN A 38 6.84 -6.39 2.85
N ASN A 39 7.96 -6.15 3.54
CA ASN A 39 8.05 -5.11 4.57
C ASN A 39 7.72 -3.71 4.03
N GLU A 40 8.05 -3.40 2.76
CA GLU A 40 7.71 -2.10 2.16
C GLU A 40 6.22 -2.00 1.81
N ILE A 41 5.60 -3.10 1.35
CA ILE A 41 4.15 -3.18 1.13
C ILE A 41 3.41 -2.99 2.46
N ASP A 42 3.85 -3.64 3.53
CA ASP A 42 3.23 -3.53 4.85
C ASP A 42 3.28 -2.09 5.38
N ARG A 43 4.41 -1.38 5.23
CA ARG A 43 4.52 0.04 5.60
C ARG A 43 3.54 0.94 4.85
N ILE A 44 3.34 0.68 3.55
CA ILE A 44 2.39 1.45 2.74
C ILE A 44 0.96 1.20 3.23
N ARG A 45 0.61 -0.05 3.53
CA ARG A 45 -0.70 -0.39 4.09
C ARG A 45 -0.93 0.24 5.46
N GLU A 46 0.05 0.17 6.35
CA GLU A 46 -0.04 0.78 7.68
C GLU A 46 -0.21 2.30 7.59
N THR A 47 0.53 2.95 6.68
CA THR A 47 0.38 4.39 6.42
C THR A 47 -1.01 4.73 5.88
N ALA A 48 -1.53 3.93 4.94
CA ALA A 48 -2.86 4.12 4.40
C ALA A 48 -3.94 3.94 5.48
N GLN A 49 -3.82 2.90 6.31
CA GLN A 49 -4.75 2.61 7.39
C GLN A 49 -4.72 3.69 8.48
N ALA A 50 -3.54 4.21 8.83
CA ALA A 50 -3.40 5.33 9.76
C ALA A 50 -4.10 6.60 9.24
N ARG A 51 -4.08 6.84 7.92
CA ARG A 51 -4.81 7.96 7.31
C ARG A 51 -6.32 7.73 7.27
N GLU A 52 -6.76 6.51 6.96
CA GLU A 52 -8.18 6.17 7.03
C GLU A 52 -8.70 6.31 8.46
N ASP A 53 -7.94 5.87 9.47
CA ASP A 53 -8.27 6.04 10.89
C ASP A 53 -8.32 7.52 11.29
N ALA A 54 -7.35 8.33 10.84
CA ALA A 54 -7.35 9.77 11.05
C ALA A 54 -8.56 10.47 10.40
N ARG A 55 -9.02 10.00 9.23
CA ARG A 55 -10.25 10.46 8.58
C ARG A 55 -11.51 9.94 9.26
N ARG A 56 -11.45 8.74 9.85
CA ARG A 56 -12.57 8.07 10.49
C ARG A 56 -12.92 8.62 11.85
N LYS A 57 -12.05 9.40 12.51
CA LYS A 57 -12.42 10.17 13.70
C LYS A 57 -13.53 11.14 13.32
N PRO A 58 -14.81 10.82 13.57
CA PRO A 58 -15.86 11.79 13.37
C PRO A 58 -15.65 12.78 14.52
N ASN A 59 -15.67 14.09 14.23
CA ASN A 59 -16.00 15.04 15.28
C ASN A 59 -17.38 14.64 15.83
N HIS A 60 -17.41 13.86 16.91
CA HIS A 60 -18.55 13.79 17.79
C HIS A 60 -18.39 14.96 18.75
N ARG A 61 -18.80 16.14 18.28
CA ARG A 61 -19.11 17.31 19.10
C ARG A 61 -20.61 17.52 19.02
#